data_AF-A0A328BN90-F1
#
_entry.id   AF-A0A328BN90-F1
#
_cell.length_a   1.000
_cell.length_b   1.000
_cell.length_c   1.000
_cell.angle_alpha   90.00
_cell.angle_beta   90.00
_cell.angle_gamma   90.00
#
_symmetry.space_group_name_H-M   'P 1'
#
loop_
_entity.id
_entity.type
_entity.pdbx_description
1 polymer ?
#
loop_
_entity_poly.entity_id
_entity_poly.type
_entity_poly.pdbx_seq_one_letter_code
_entity_poly.pdbx_strand_id
1 'polypeptide(L)'
;MARSFSAVVSAKVAARKDLMRAVFKSSVQGVAAIAQTPGPSKANPGGGRGGHLPIDTGFLRASFTATLTPALPAAMPRPDGEASYSYDATAVNLVIAGADLGDTITLAYTANYARFVHRNYQWVTLAAQQWPQVVARNAAEAERRFRL
;
A
#
# COMPACT_ATOMS: atom_id res chain seq x y z
N MET A 1 23.76 -37.83 7.11
CA MET A 1 24.62 -36.97 7.96
C MET A 1 23.75 -35.92 8.63
N ALA A 2 23.89 -35.72 9.93
CA ALA A 2 23.23 -34.61 10.63
C ALA A 2 23.81 -33.27 10.14
N ARG A 3 22.97 -32.23 10.00
CA ARG A 3 23.46 -30.87 9.69
C ARG A 3 24.34 -30.38 10.85
N SER A 4 25.41 -29.67 10.55
CA SER A 4 26.20 -28.98 11.57
C SER A 4 25.32 -27.94 12.28
N PHE A 5 25.64 -27.65 13.55
CA PHE A 5 24.98 -26.57 14.29
C PHE A 5 25.06 -25.23 13.54
N SER A 6 26.21 -24.91 12.93
CA SER A 6 26.39 -23.71 12.12
C SER A 6 25.40 -23.64 10.95
N ALA A 7 25.18 -24.74 10.23
CA ALA A 7 24.22 -24.79 9.13
C ALA A 7 22.78 -24.56 9.62
N VAL A 8 22.42 -25.07 10.81
CA VAL A 8 21.09 -24.84 11.41
C VAL A 8 20.89 -23.37 11.79
N VAL A 9 21.90 -22.75 12.41
CA VAL A 9 21.83 -21.33 12.80
C VAL A 9 21.73 -20.44 11.57
N SER A 10 22.56 -20.65 10.55
CA SER A 10 22.52 -19.87 9.30
C SER A 10 21.16 -19.96 8.60
N ALA A 11 20.56 -21.15 8.54
CA ALA A 11 19.22 -21.32 7.96
C ALA A 11 18.14 -20.56 8.76
N LYS A 12 18.21 -20.57 10.09
CA LYS A 12 17.28 -19.82 10.94
C LYS A 12 17.42 -18.32 10.73
N VAL A 13 18.65 -17.80 10.66
CA VAL A 13 18.89 -16.37 10.40
C VAL A 13 18.35 -15.94 9.04
N ALA A 14 18.59 -16.74 7.99
CA ALA A 14 18.06 -16.47 6.65
C ALA A 14 16.52 -16.43 6.65
N ALA A 15 15.87 -17.43 7.27
CA ALA A 15 14.42 -17.47 7.37
C ALA A 15 13.83 -16.24 8.10
N ARG A 16 14.53 -15.69 9.10
CA ARG A 16 14.09 -14.45 9.77
C ARG A 16 14.16 -13.23 8.86
N LYS A 17 15.18 -13.12 7.99
CA LYS A 17 15.26 -12.02 7.01
C LYS A 17 14.09 -12.07 6.03
N ASP A 18 13.75 -13.26 5.54
CA ASP A 18 12.65 -13.43 4.60
C ASP A 18 11.29 -13.16 5.26
N LEU A 19 11.14 -13.54 6.54
CA LEU A 19 9.97 -13.19 7.34
C LEU A 19 9.81 -11.67 7.47
N MET A 20 10.88 -10.97 7.82
CA MET A 20 10.87 -9.51 7.94
C MET A 20 10.48 -8.84 6.61
N ARG A 21 11.04 -9.31 5.49
CA ARG A 21 10.66 -8.83 4.14
C ARG A 21 9.19 -9.07 3.85
N ALA A 22 8.68 -10.26 4.17
CA ALA A 22 7.28 -10.60 3.94
C ALA A 22 6.34 -9.69 4.76
N VAL A 23 6.63 -9.46 6.05
CA VAL A 23 5.86 -8.56 6.90
C VAL A 23 5.90 -7.13 6.37
N PHE A 24 7.09 -6.63 6.00
CA PHE A 24 7.25 -5.28 5.44
C PHE A 24 6.39 -5.09 4.18
N LYS A 25 6.57 -5.96 3.17
CA LYS A 25 5.86 -5.88 1.88
C LYS A 25 4.35 -6.02 2.05
N SER A 26 3.92 -7.01 2.83
CA SER A 26 2.48 -7.23 3.10
C SER A 26 1.85 -6.06 3.85
N SER A 27 2.63 -5.34 4.68
CA SER A 27 2.13 -4.19 5.43
C SER A 27 1.95 -2.97 4.54
N VAL A 28 2.89 -2.74 3.62
CA VAL A 28 2.76 -1.68 2.62
C VAL A 28 1.56 -1.96 1.71
N GLN A 29 1.40 -3.21 1.25
CA GLN A 29 0.22 -3.65 0.50
C GLN A 29 -1.07 -3.46 1.29
N GLY A 30 -1.07 -3.74 2.59
CA GLY A 30 -2.22 -3.55 3.47
C GLY A 30 -2.64 -2.09 3.58
N VAL A 31 -1.71 -1.16 3.78
CA VAL A 31 -2.03 0.27 3.82
C VAL A 31 -2.47 0.78 2.45
N ALA A 32 -1.81 0.34 1.36
CA ALA A 32 -2.24 0.66 0.00
C ALA A 32 -3.68 0.20 -0.27
N ALA A 33 -4.03 -1.02 0.17
CA ALA A 33 -5.38 -1.56 0.02
C ALA A 33 -6.41 -0.73 0.81
N ILE A 34 -6.11 -0.34 2.06
CA ILE A 34 -6.99 0.52 2.88
C ILE A 34 -7.19 1.88 2.21
N ALA A 35 -6.10 2.50 1.72
CA ALA A 35 -6.17 3.77 1.02
C ALA A 35 -7.02 3.71 -0.25
N GLN A 36 -7.13 2.54 -0.87
CA GLN A 36 -7.91 2.29 -2.08
C GLN A 36 -9.35 1.83 -1.82
N THR A 37 -9.76 1.68 -0.56
CA THR A 37 -11.14 1.29 -0.21
C THR A 37 -12.10 2.43 -0.56
N PRO A 38 -13.09 2.19 -1.43
CA PRO A 38 -14.09 3.20 -1.79
C PRO A 38 -14.83 3.75 -0.57
N GLY A 39 -14.97 5.06 -0.51
CA GLY A 39 -15.77 5.79 0.46
C GLY A 39 -16.83 6.67 -0.21
N PRO A 40 -17.58 7.44 0.60
CA PRO A 40 -18.51 8.45 0.10
C PRO A 40 -17.82 9.48 -0.81
N SER A 41 -18.57 10.05 -1.74
CA SER A 41 -18.09 11.12 -2.62
C SER A 41 -19.15 12.20 -2.81
N LYS A 42 -18.85 13.27 -3.57
CA LYS A 42 -19.84 14.30 -3.88
C LYS A 42 -20.95 13.76 -4.78
N ALA A 43 -20.60 12.96 -5.78
CA ALA A 43 -21.58 12.33 -6.66
C ALA A 43 -22.33 11.17 -6.00
N ASN A 44 -21.75 10.55 -4.96
CA ASN A 44 -22.35 9.44 -4.24
C ASN A 44 -22.14 9.54 -2.71
N PRO A 45 -22.92 10.39 -2.00
CA PRO A 45 -22.73 10.64 -0.57
C PRO A 45 -23.04 9.45 0.35
N GLY A 46 -23.89 8.52 -0.09
CA GLY A 46 -24.21 7.28 0.65
C GLY A 46 -23.42 6.06 0.19
N GLY A 47 -22.50 6.25 -0.77
CA GLY A 47 -21.76 5.16 -1.40
C GLY A 47 -20.51 4.73 -0.66
N GLY A 48 -19.80 3.79 -1.29
CA GLY A 48 -18.53 3.26 -0.81
C GLY A 48 -18.64 1.82 -0.31
N ARG A 49 -17.54 1.33 0.27
CA ARG A 49 -17.40 -0.02 0.85
C ARG A 49 -16.74 0.05 2.22
N GLY A 50 -17.13 1.06 3.01
CA GLY A 50 -16.58 1.32 4.35
C GLY A 50 -15.19 1.99 4.35
N GLY A 51 -14.72 2.47 3.20
CA GLY A 51 -13.48 3.25 3.10
C GLY A 51 -13.71 4.75 3.09
N HIS A 52 -12.65 5.49 2.78
CA HIS A 52 -12.64 6.96 2.80
C HIS A 52 -12.23 7.58 1.45
N LEU A 53 -11.84 6.78 0.45
CA LEU A 53 -11.45 7.30 -0.85
C LEU A 53 -12.70 7.69 -1.66
N PRO A 54 -12.93 8.98 -1.94
CA PRO A 54 -14.07 9.37 -2.77
C PRO A 54 -13.85 8.95 -4.23
N ILE A 55 -14.86 8.34 -4.83
CA ILE A 55 -14.85 7.90 -6.22
C ILE A 55 -16.03 8.52 -6.96
N ASP A 56 -15.75 9.57 -7.74
CA ASP A 56 -16.71 10.13 -8.70
C ASP A 56 -16.48 9.52 -10.09
N THR A 57 -15.35 9.84 -10.73
CA THR A 57 -14.98 9.33 -12.07
C THR A 57 -13.96 8.18 -12.03
N GLY A 58 -13.38 7.90 -10.87
CA GLY A 58 -12.30 6.92 -10.70
C GLY A 58 -10.88 7.47 -10.97
N PHE A 59 -10.72 8.65 -11.56
CA PHE A 59 -9.38 9.17 -11.89
C PHE A 59 -8.49 9.33 -10.66
N LEU A 60 -9.04 9.85 -9.55
CA LEU A 60 -8.30 9.95 -8.29
C LEU A 60 -7.71 8.59 -7.90
N ARG A 61 -8.54 7.55 -7.87
CA ARG A 61 -8.11 6.18 -7.53
C ARG A 61 -7.07 5.63 -8.52
N ALA A 62 -7.27 5.88 -9.81
CA ALA A 62 -6.37 5.44 -10.88
C ALA A 62 -5.01 6.16 -10.86
N SER A 63 -4.96 7.39 -10.31
CA SER A 63 -3.72 8.16 -10.17
C SER A 63 -2.78 7.65 -9.06
N PHE A 64 -3.17 6.59 -8.35
CA PHE A 64 -2.37 6.02 -7.27
C PHE A 64 -1.14 5.29 -7.82
N THR A 65 0.03 5.63 -7.28
CA THR A 65 1.31 5.09 -7.71
C THR A 65 2.26 4.87 -6.53
N ALA A 66 3.35 4.15 -6.78
CA ALA A 66 4.40 3.90 -5.81
C ALA A 66 5.78 4.18 -6.42
N THR A 67 6.73 4.64 -5.61
CA THR A 67 8.14 4.78 -5.98
C THR A 67 9.06 4.38 -4.82
N LEU A 68 10.32 4.03 -5.12
CA LEU A 68 11.37 3.78 -4.12
C LEU A 68 12.20 5.04 -3.81
N THR A 69 11.73 6.21 -4.25
CA THR A 69 12.41 7.49 -4.03
C THR A 69 11.60 8.34 -3.05
N PRO A 70 12.25 9.14 -2.19
CA PRO A 70 11.56 10.14 -1.39
C PRO A 70 10.95 11.26 -2.24
N ALA A 71 11.35 11.40 -3.51
CA ALA A 71 10.75 12.37 -4.42
C ALA A 71 9.30 11.99 -4.76
N LEU A 72 8.38 12.93 -4.54
CA LEU A 72 6.99 12.76 -4.94
C LEU A 72 6.88 12.74 -6.47
N PRO A 73 6.09 11.82 -7.05
CA PRO A 73 5.78 11.85 -8.47
C PRO A 73 5.10 13.17 -8.87
N ALA A 74 5.29 13.58 -10.12
CA ALA A 74 4.66 14.78 -10.64
C ALA A 74 3.12 14.69 -10.59
N ALA A 75 2.48 15.80 -10.27
CA ALA A 75 1.03 15.91 -10.35
C ALA A 75 0.59 15.93 -11.82
N MET A 76 -0.49 15.22 -12.13
CA MET A 76 -1.04 15.09 -13.47
C MET A 76 -2.49 15.59 -13.50
N PRO A 77 -2.88 16.38 -14.51
CA PRO A 77 -4.28 16.70 -14.74
C PRO A 77 -5.05 15.44 -15.15
N ARG A 78 -6.37 15.46 -14.92
CA ARG A 78 -7.25 14.44 -15.49
C ARG A 78 -7.23 14.58 -17.02
N PRO A 79 -6.93 13.52 -17.79
CA PRO A 79 -7.05 13.55 -19.25
C PRO A 79 -8.46 13.91 -19.70
N ASP A 80 -8.59 14.66 -20.78
CA ASP A 80 -9.90 14.93 -21.38
C ASP A 80 -10.40 13.71 -22.17
N GLY A 81 -11.73 13.59 -22.30
CA GLY A 81 -12.36 12.58 -23.18
C GLY A 81 -12.67 11.22 -22.54
N GLU A 82 -12.23 10.94 -21.31
CA GLU A 82 -12.56 9.70 -20.61
C GLU A 82 -13.65 9.87 -19.54
N ALA A 83 -14.66 9.01 -19.61
CA ALA A 83 -15.79 8.99 -18.68
C ALA A 83 -15.46 8.23 -17.38
N SER A 84 -14.53 7.27 -17.42
CA SER A 84 -14.19 6.41 -16.28
C SER A 84 -12.74 5.95 -16.34
N TYR A 85 -12.10 5.84 -15.17
CA TYR A 85 -10.72 5.36 -15.06
C TYR A 85 -10.66 4.15 -14.12
N SER A 86 -9.93 3.12 -14.54
CA SER A 86 -9.69 1.91 -13.73
C SER A 86 -8.36 2.02 -12.98
N TYR A 87 -8.36 1.57 -11.72
CA TYR A 87 -7.13 1.41 -10.97
C TYR A 87 -6.43 0.10 -11.35
N ASP A 88 -5.14 0.20 -11.70
CA ASP A 88 -4.25 -0.94 -11.88
C ASP A 88 -3.25 -1.02 -10.71
N ALA A 89 -3.36 -2.09 -9.92
CA ALA A 89 -2.47 -2.33 -8.79
C ALA A 89 -1.09 -2.88 -9.20
N THR A 90 -0.91 -3.30 -10.46
CA THR A 90 0.28 -4.01 -10.94
C THR A 90 1.54 -3.19 -10.73
N ALA A 91 1.56 -1.92 -11.16
CA ALA A 91 2.72 -1.05 -11.00
C ALA A 91 3.11 -0.84 -9.53
N VAL A 92 2.12 -0.61 -8.66
CA VAL A 92 2.32 -0.47 -7.21
C VAL A 92 2.90 -1.75 -6.61
N ASN A 93 2.32 -2.90 -6.96
CA ASN A 93 2.77 -4.20 -6.46
C ASN A 93 4.18 -4.55 -6.93
N LEU A 94 4.55 -4.18 -8.16
CA LEU A 94 5.92 -4.38 -8.67
C LEU A 94 6.94 -3.57 -7.88
N VAL A 95 6.64 -2.31 -7.55
CA VAL A 95 7.50 -1.47 -6.70
C VAL A 95 7.67 -2.09 -5.31
N ILE A 96 6.57 -2.53 -4.69
CA ILE A 96 6.62 -3.18 -3.37
C ILE A 96 7.39 -4.50 -3.43
N ALA A 97 7.21 -5.28 -4.50
CA ALA A 97 7.90 -6.55 -4.70
C ALA A 97 9.42 -6.33 -4.88
N GLY A 98 9.82 -5.26 -5.55
CA GLY A 98 11.21 -4.89 -5.77
C GLY A 98 11.91 -4.25 -4.55
N ALA A 99 11.17 -3.77 -3.56
CA ALA A 99 11.74 -3.13 -2.37
C ALA A 99 12.49 -4.13 -1.46
N ASP A 100 13.54 -3.65 -0.80
CA ASP A 100 14.27 -4.36 0.25
C ASP A 100 14.00 -3.75 1.64
N LEU A 101 14.46 -4.45 2.69
CA LEU A 101 14.37 -3.93 4.05
C LEU A 101 15.25 -2.68 4.20
N GLY A 102 14.65 -1.58 4.65
CA GLY A 102 15.33 -0.29 4.81
C GLY A 102 15.00 0.71 3.69
N ASP A 103 14.43 0.23 2.57
CA ASP A 103 13.94 1.13 1.53
C ASP A 103 12.76 1.96 2.01
N THR A 104 12.67 3.18 1.49
CA THR A 104 11.50 4.04 1.66
C THR A 104 10.60 3.89 0.45
N ILE A 105 9.39 3.38 0.65
CA ILE A 105 8.36 3.30 -0.38
C ILE A 105 7.44 4.51 -0.24
N THR A 106 7.40 5.33 -1.28
CA THR A 106 6.48 6.46 -1.37
C THR A 106 5.22 6.03 -2.09
N LEU A 107 4.08 6.05 -1.42
CA LEU A 107 2.75 5.85 -2.01
C LEU A 107 2.09 7.21 -2.23
N ALA A 108 1.65 7.51 -3.45
CA ALA A 108 1.16 8.83 -3.81
C ALA A 108 -0.05 8.78 -4.75
N TYR A 109 -0.91 9.78 -4.62
CA TYR A 109 -1.97 10.07 -5.58
C TYR A 109 -1.51 11.25 -6.44
N THR A 110 -1.43 11.06 -7.75
CA THR A 110 -0.87 12.07 -8.66
C THR A 110 -1.91 12.97 -9.30
N ALA A 111 -3.21 12.72 -9.11
CA ALA A 111 -4.23 13.66 -9.59
C ALA A 111 -3.96 15.05 -8.99
N ASN A 112 -3.84 16.09 -9.84
CA ASN A 112 -3.51 17.45 -9.40
C ASN A 112 -4.47 18.02 -8.35
N TYR A 113 -5.71 17.53 -8.32
CA TYR A 113 -6.73 17.91 -7.35
C TYR A 113 -6.74 17.05 -6.07
N ALA A 114 -5.92 15.99 -5.98
CA ALA A 114 -5.92 15.04 -4.87
C ALA A 114 -5.73 15.72 -3.51
N ARG A 115 -4.83 16.71 -3.44
CA ARG A 115 -4.61 17.48 -2.20
C ARG A 115 -5.87 18.21 -1.71
N PHE A 116 -6.66 18.77 -2.62
CA PHE A 116 -7.89 19.48 -2.27
C PHE A 116 -8.98 18.52 -1.81
N VAL A 117 -9.13 17.38 -2.47
CA VAL A 117 -10.04 16.32 -2.03
C VAL A 117 -9.60 15.80 -0.67
N HIS A 118 -8.29 15.62 -0.46
CA HIS A 118 -7.74 15.08 0.78
C HIS A 118 -8.09 15.91 2.00
N ARG A 119 -8.16 17.24 1.85
CA ARG A 119 -8.60 18.13 2.95
C ARG A 119 -9.98 17.77 3.49
N ASN A 120 -10.91 17.32 2.65
CA ASN A 120 -12.29 17.01 3.04
C ASN A 120 -12.47 15.56 3.52
N TYR A 121 -11.78 14.60 2.90
CA TYR A 121 -12.02 13.17 3.14
C TYR A 121 -10.92 12.49 3.98
N GLN A 122 -9.73 13.09 4.06
CA GLN A 122 -8.59 12.64 4.86
C GLN A 122 -8.16 11.17 4.61
N TRP A 123 -8.53 10.56 3.48
CA TRP A 123 -8.36 9.11 3.26
C TRP A 123 -6.93 8.60 3.38
N VAL A 124 -5.94 9.37 2.90
CA VAL A 124 -4.51 9.03 3.03
C VAL A 124 -4.08 9.02 4.49
N THR A 125 -4.47 10.04 5.26
CA THR A 125 -4.19 10.18 6.69
C THR A 125 -4.79 9.02 7.46
N LEU A 126 -6.06 8.72 7.21
CA LEU A 126 -6.78 7.62 7.87
C LEU A 126 -6.14 6.26 7.53
N ALA A 127 -5.75 6.03 6.27
CA ALA A 127 -5.03 4.82 5.89
C ALA A 127 -3.63 4.74 6.56
N ALA A 128 -2.89 5.84 6.61
CA ALA A 128 -1.57 5.91 7.23
C ALA A 128 -1.63 5.64 8.75
N GLN A 129 -2.66 6.13 9.44
CA GLN A 129 -2.90 5.86 10.85
C GLN A 129 -3.07 4.37 11.16
N GLN A 130 -3.49 3.56 10.18
CA GLN A 130 -3.66 2.12 10.33
C GLN A 130 -2.32 1.35 10.27
N TRP A 131 -1.20 2.01 9.97
CA TRP A 131 0.11 1.36 9.82
C TRP A 131 0.48 0.45 11.00
N PRO A 132 0.43 0.89 12.28
CA PRO A 132 0.81 0.02 13.39
C PRO A 132 -0.06 -1.25 13.48
N GLN A 133 -1.37 -1.12 13.24
CA GLN A 133 -2.30 -2.25 13.28
C GLN A 133 -2.09 -3.22 12.11
N VAL A 134 -1.82 -2.69 10.92
CA VAL A 134 -1.52 -3.50 9.73
C VAL A 134 -0.23 -4.31 9.94
N VAL A 135 0.83 -3.67 10.46
CA VAL A 135 2.10 -4.35 10.78
C VAL A 135 1.89 -5.43 11.82
N ALA A 136 1.19 -5.14 12.92
CA ALA A 136 0.92 -6.11 13.98
C ALA A 136 0.15 -7.32 13.47
N ARG A 137 -0.89 -7.11 12.65
CA ARG A 137 -1.66 -8.19 12.04
C ARG A 137 -0.81 -9.08 11.14
N ASN A 138 0.00 -8.48 10.27
CA ASN A 138 0.84 -9.21 9.33
C ASN A 138 1.99 -9.94 10.04
N ALA A 139 2.56 -9.35 11.10
CA ALA A 139 3.55 -10.02 11.94
C ALA A 139 2.95 -11.29 12.58
N ALA A 140 1.77 -11.18 13.19
CA ALA A 140 1.09 -12.33 13.78
C ALA A 140 0.72 -13.40 12.74
N GLU A 141 0.34 -13.02 11.52
CA GLU A 141 0.10 -13.97 10.44
C GLU A 141 1.38 -14.67 9.99
N ALA A 142 2.47 -13.93 9.89
CA ALA A 142 3.77 -14.47 9.54
C ALA A 142 4.27 -15.46 10.62
N GLU A 143 4.14 -15.13 11.91
CA GLU A 143 4.46 -16.04 13.02
C GLU A 143 3.69 -17.37 12.91
N ARG A 144 2.37 -17.31 12.69
CA ARG A 144 1.54 -18.50 12.48
C ARG A 144 2.01 -19.33 11.29
N ARG A 145 2.30 -18.68 10.16
CA ARG A 145 2.70 -19.35 8.91
C ARG A 145 4.06 -20.04 9.03
N PHE A 146 4.99 -19.45 9.77
CA PHE A 146 6.34 -19.96 9.94
C PHE A 146 6.53 -20.76 11.24
N ARG A 147 5.45 -21.03 11.99
CA ARG A 147 5.42 -21.82 13.23
C ARG A 147 6.46 -21.36 14.25
N LEU A 148 6.44 -20.05 14.50
CA LEU A 148 7.34 -19.37 15.43
C LEU A 148 6.75 -19.29 16.82
#